data_AF-A0A3N5VIC1-F1
#
_entry.id   AF-A0A3N5VIC1-F1
#
_cell.length_a   1.000
_cell.length_b   1.000
_cell.length_c   1.000
_cell.angle_alpha   90.00
_cell.angle_beta   90.00
_cell.angle_gamma   90.00
#
_symmetry.space_group_name_H-M   'P 1'
#
loop_
_entity.id
_entity.type
_entity.pdbx_description
1 polymer ?
#
loop_
_entity_poly.entity_id
_entity_poly.type
_entity_poly.pdbx_seq_one_letter_code
_entity_poly.pdbx_strand_id
1 'polypeptide(L)'
;MKTRIVYYFIGVIISLAALTSVASLSSYAHETDNTLMATQAQLQSVQKAYDQLKTDHTALNNEYVQTKTDLEAANGRIASLEGELKMAKEQNQKLEQTIKIVKLNMDVLDGLFDGSVSLNDMEARIAATGNSEMSAKWTAINDQDGLGNFIVYLVHFVRQSLN
;
A
#
# COMPACT_ATOMS: atom_id res chain seq x y z
N MET A 1 94.17 23.78 -49.27
CA MET A 1 92.98 24.48 -48.74
C MET A 1 91.66 23.74 -49.02
N LYS A 2 91.46 23.17 -50.23
CA LYS A 2 90.19 22.50 -50.62
C LYS A 2 89.76 21.30 -49.77
N THR A 3 90.70 20.46 -49.31
CA THR A 3 90.39 19.25 -48.51
C THR A 3 89.86 19.56 -47.11
N ARG A 4 90.34 20.62 -46.44
CA ARG A 4 89.86 20.99 -45.09
C ARG A 4 88.42 21.49 -45.10
N ILE A 5 88.02 22.24 -46.15
CA ILE A 5 86.65 22.74 -46.32
C ILE A 5 85.64 21.58 -46.49
N VAL A 6 86.04 20.51 -47.19
CA VAL A 6 85.19 19.32 -47.39
C VAL A 6 84.94 18.59 -46.06
N TYR A 7 85.94 18.43 -45.20
CA TYR A 7 85.75 17.79 -43.88
C TYR A 7 84.86 18.61 -42.94
N TYR A 8 84.95 19.95 -42.95
CA TYR A 8 84.04 20.79 -42.18
C TYR A 8 82.59 20.71 -42.70
N PHE A 9 82.39 20.69 -44.01
CA PHE A 9 81.05 20.51 -44.59
C PHE A 9 80.44 19.16 -44.23
N ILE A 10 81.22 18.07 -44.30
CA ILE A 10 80.75 16.73 -43.93
C ILE A 10 80.44 16.65 -42.42
N GLY A 11 81.29 17.22 -41.56
CA GLY A 11 81.06 17.28 -40.12
C GLY A 11 79.81 18.07 -39.74
N VAL A 12 79.55 19.18 -40.42
CA VAL A 12 78.33 20.00 -40.22
C VAL A 12 77.08 19.26 -40.66
N ILE A 13 77.10 18.57 -41.81
CA ILE A 13 75.95 17.79 -42.30
C ILE A 13 75.62 16.62 -41.35
N ILE A 14 76.63 15.89 -40.86
CA ILE A 14 76.43 14.80 -39.90
C ILE A 14 75.88 15.33 -38.57
N SER A 15 76.37 16.50 -38.11
CA SER A 15 75.88 17.13 -36.88
C SER A 15 74.43 17.61 -37.01
N LEU A 16 74.05 18.17 -38.17
CA LEU A 16 72.68 18.57 -38.48
C LEU A 16 71.74 17.37 -38.52
N ALA A 17 72.15 16.27 -39.18
CA ALA A 17 71.36 15.04 -39.22
C ALA A 17 71.15 14.45 -37.82
N ALA A 18 72.20 14.41 -36.99
CA ALA A 18 72.11 13.96 -35.60
C ALA A 18 71.18 14.87 -34.76
N LEU A 19 71.25 16.20 -34.92
CA LEU A 19 70.35 17.11 -34.22
C LEU A 19 68.88 16.90 -34.63
N THR A 20 68.60 16.73 -35.93
CA THR A 20 67.23 16.52 -36.40
C THR A 20 66.66 15.18 -35.95
N SER A 21 67.49 14.13 -35.85
CA SER A 21 67.08 12.83 -35.34
C SER A 21 66.83 12.84 -33.82
N VAL A 22 67.61 13.59 -33.05
CA VAL A 22 67.38 13.76 -31.60
C VAL A 22 66.16 14.65 -31.34
N ALA A 23 65.92 15.66 -32.18
CA ALA A 23 64.73 16.51 -32.12
C ALA A 23 63.43 15.74 -32.43
N SER A 24 63.44 14.82 -33.39
CA SER A 24 62.25 14.01 -33.70
C SER A 24 61.95 12.98 -32.61
N LEU A 25 62.98 12.35 -32.03
CA LEU A 25 62.83 11.43 -30.89
C LEU A 25 62.32 12.15 -29.63
N SER A 26 62.82 13.35 -29.34
CA SER A 26 62.33 14.14 -28.20
C SER A 26 60.89 14.60 -28.40
N SER A 27 60.51 15.04 -29.61
CA SER A 27 59.11 15.38 -29.93
C SER A 27 58.18 14.17 -29.77
N TYR A 28 58.58 13.00 -30.28
CA TYR A 28 57.80 11.76 -30.13
C TYR A 28 57.70 11.30 -28.68
N ALA A 29 58.78 11.43 -27.90
CA ALA A 29 58.77 11.13 -26.47
C ALA A 29 57.81 12.06 -25.70
N HIS A 30 57.83 13.37 -26.01
CA HIS A 30 56.90 14.33 -25.41
C HIS A 30 55.44 14.08 -25.78
N GLU A 31 55.15 13.72 -27.03
CA GLU A 31 53.79 13.40 -27.47
C GLU A 31 53.26 12.10 -26.83
N THR A 32 54.13 11.10 -26.71
CA THR A 32 53.81 9.83 -26.05
C THR A 32 53.57 10.03 -24.55
N ASP A 33 54.39 10.84 -23.87
CA ASP A 33 54.24 11.14 -22.45
C ASP A 33 52.93 11.91 -22.17
N ASN A 34 52.62 12.92 -22.99
CA ASN A 34 51.35 13.65 -22.91
C ASN A 34 50.14 12.73 -23.12
N THR A 35 50.22 11.81 -24.09
CA THR A 35 49.15 10.85 -24.36
C THR A 35 48.98 9.84 -23.22
N LEU A 36 50.09 9.40 -22.62
CA LEU A 36 50.08 8.51 -21.47
C LEU A 36 49.47 9.19 -20.25
N MET A 37 49.85 10.44 -19.97
CA MET A 37 49.27 11.23 -18.88
C MET A 37 47.77 11.46 -19.09
N ALA A 38 47.35 11.79 -20.32
CA ALA A 38 45.93 11.95 -20.65
C ALA A 38 45.15 10.65 -20.48
N THR A 39 45.71 9.53 -20.91
CA THR A 39 45.09 8.20 -20.77
C THR A 39 45.00 7.78 -19.30
N GLN A 40 46.03 8.06 -18.49
CA GLN A 40 45.99 7.80 -17.05
C GLN A 40 44.92 8.64 -16.35
N ALA A 41 44.80 9.92 -16.69
CA ALA A 41 43.75 10.79 -16.17
C ALA A 41 42.34 10.29 -16.56
N GLN A 42 42.15 9.84 -17.81
CA GLN A 42 40.90 9.23 -18.25
C GLN A 42 40.60 7.94 -17.50
N LEU A 43 41.60 7.06 -17.30
CA LEU A 43 41.42 5.82 -16.56
C LEU A 43 40.99 6.09 -15.11
N GLN A 44 41.64 7.04 -14.43
CA GLN A 44 41.26 7.44 -13.08
C GLN A 44 39.84 8.02 -13.03
N SER A 45 39.46 8.82 -14.02
CA SER A 45 38.09 9.35 -14.12
C SER A 45 37.05 8.25 -14.33
N VAL A 46 37.34 7.27 -15.19
CA VAL A 46 36.46 6.12 -15.44
C VAL A 46 36.36 5.23 -14.21
N GLN A 47 37.46 4.98 -13.50
CA GLN A 47 37.46 4.25 -12.24
C GLN A 47 36.59 4.94 -11.19
N LYS A 48 36.74 6.25 -11.02
CA LYS A 48 35.90 7.03 -10.10
C LYS A 48 34.42 6.98 -10.48
N ALA A 49 34.10 7.10 -11.77
CA ALA A 49 32.73 7.00 -12.26
C ALA A 49 32.15 5.59 -12.04
N TYR A 50 32.96 4.55 -12.23
CA TYR A 50 32.59 3.16 -11.96
C TYR A 50 32.30 2.93 -10.47
N ASP A 51 33.17 3.42 -9.59
CA ASP A 51 32.99 3.29 -8.14
C ASP A 51 31.72 4.02 -7.68
N GLN A 52 31.47 5.22 -8.21
CA GLN A 52 30.23 5.96 -7.94
C GLN A 52 29.00 5.18 -8.43
N LEU A 53 29.03 4.68 -9.67
CA LEU A 53 27.91 3.90 -10.23
C LEU A 53 27.65 2.64 -9.41
N LYS A 54 28.69 1.99 -8.90
CA LYS A 54 28.57 0.83 -8.02
C LYS A 54 27.90 1.20 -6.70
N THR A 55 28.29 2.32 -6.08
CA THR A 55 27.65 2.83 -4.86
C THR A 55 26.18 3.17 -5.12
N ASP A 56 25.88 3.88 -6.19
CA ASP A 56 24.51 4.28 -6.55
C ASP A 56 23.64 3.04 -6.82
N HIS A 57 24.18 2.04 -7.53
CA HIS A 57 23.48 0.78 -7.77
C HIS A 57 23.17 0.03 -6.46
N THR A 58 24.13 -0.04 -5.52
CA THR A 58 23.89 -0.66 -4.21
C THR A 58 22.83 0.10 -3.42
N ALA A 59 22.86 1.43 -3.41
CA ALA A 59 21.86 2.26 -2.75
C ALA A 59 20.47 2.02 -3.35
N LEU A 60 20.35 2.08 -4.68
CA LEU A 60 19.09 1.87 -5.39
C LEU A 60 18.54 0.45 -5.17
N ASN A 61 19.40 -0.57 -5.15
CA ASN A 61 18.98 -1.93 -4.84
C ASN A 61 18.42 -2.05 -3.41
N ASN A 62 19.03 -1.37 -2.43
CA ASN A 62 18.53 -1.36 -1.06
C ASN A 62 17.17 -0.65 -0.96
N GLU A 63 17.02 0.50 -1.64
CA GLU A 63 15.74 1.21 -1.72
C GLU A 63 14.64 0.37 -2.39
N TYR A 64 14.99 -0.35 -3.45
CA TYR A 64 14.08 -1.27 -4.14
C TYR A 64 13.60 -2.40 -3.22
N VAL A 65 14.53 -3.04 -2.50
CA VAL A 65 14.19 -4.09 -1.53
C VAL A 65 13.28 -3.55 -0.43
N GLN A 66 13.61 -2.37 0.12
CA GLN A 66 12.79 -1.73 1.15
C GLN A 66 11.38 -1.42 0.63
N THR A 67 11.27 -0.81 -0.55
CA THR A 67 10.00 -0.47 -1.18
C THR A 67 9.16 -1.73 -1.42
N LYS A 68 9.79 -2.82 -1.84
CA LYS A 68 9.11 -4.10 -2.03
C LYS A 68 8.55 -4.65 -0.71
N THR A 69 9.34 -4.62 0.36
CA THR A 69 8.89 -5.04 1.70
C THR A 69 7.73 -4.17 2.21
N ASP A 70 7.82 -2.85 2.02
CA ASP A 70 6.77 -1.92 2.43
C ASP A 70 5.47 -2.17 1.66
N LEU A 71 5.56 -2.48 0.36
CA LEU A 71 4.42 -2.84 -0.47
C LEU A 71 3.76 -4.16 -0.02
N GLU A 72 4.56 -5.19 0.29
CA GLU A 72 4.06 -6.46 0.82
C GLU A 72 3.34 -6.26 2.17
N ALA A 73 3.91 -5.44 3.06
CA ALA A 73 3.30 -5.09 4.34
C ALA A 73 1.99 -4.31 4.16
N ALA A 74 1.96 -3.34 3.24
CA ALA A 74 0.77 -2.56 2.92
C ALA A 74 -0.35 -3.46 2.37
N ASN A 75 -0.03 -4.39 1.48
CA ASN A 75 -0.99 -5.36 0.94
C ASN A 75 -1.56 -6.27 2.05
N GLY A 76 -0.72 -6.73 2.98
CA GLY A 76 -1.19 -7.49 4.14
C GLY A 76 -2.17 -6.69 5.02
N ARG A 77 -1.88 -5.41 5.23
CA ARG A 77 -2.76 -4.51 6.00
C ARG A 77 -4.08 -4.23 5.28
N ILE A 78 -4.07 -4.10 3.95
CA ILE A 78 -5.30 -3.97 3.14
C ILE A 78 -6.18 -5.21 3.32
N ALA A 79 -5.62 -6.41 3.18
CA ALA A 79 -6.38 -7.65 3.34
C ALA A 79 -6.99 -7.79 4.75
N SER A 80 -6.27 -7.38 5.79
CA SER A 80 -6.79 -7.33 7.17
C SER A 80 -7.98 -6.37 7.29
N LEU A 81 -7.84 -5.16 6.77
CA LEU A 81 -8.90 -4.13 6.82
C LEU A 81 -10.14 -4.54 6.02
N GLU A 82 -9.97 -5.24 4.89
CA GLU A 82 -11.10 -5.79 4.14
C GLU A 82 -11.86 -6.85 4.94
N GLY A 83 -11.15 -7.69 5.69
CA GLY A 83 -11.74 -8.66 6.61
C GLY A 83 -12.51 -7.99 7.74
N GLU A 84 -11.91 -7.00 8.40
CA GLU A 84 -12.55 -6.21 9.45
C GLU A 84 -13.81 -5.48 8.94
N LEU A 85 -13.75 -4.88 7.76
CA LEU A 85 -14.89 -4.21 7.14
C LEU A 85 -16.03 -5.18 6.84
N LYS A 86 -15.72 -6.40 6.39
CA LYS A 86 -16.73 -7.43 6.15
C LYS A 86 -17.43 -7.82 7.45
N MET A 87 -16.67 -8.08 8.51
CA MET A 87 -17.23 -8.41 9.83
C MET A 87 -18.11 -7.27 10.38
N ALA A 88 -17.64 -6.02 10.26
CA ALA A 88 -18.40 -4.86 10.69
C ALA A 88 -19.72 -4.70 9.91
N LYS A 89 -19.72 -4.96 8.59
CA LYS A 89 -20.94 -4.95 7.78
C LYS A 89 -21.92 -6.04 8.21
N GLU A 90 -21.45 -7.25 8.47
CA GLU A 90 -22.28 -8.35 8.96
C GLU A 90 -22.86 -8.05 10.34
N GLN A 91 -22.07 -7.45 11.24
CA GLN A 91 -22.55 -7.01 12.55
C GLN A 91 -23.60 -5.91 12.44
N ASN A 92 -23.40 -4.92 11.57
CA ASN A 92 -24.39 -3.87 11.32
C ASN A 92 -25.69 -4.43 10.76
N GLN A 93 -25.64 -5.36 9.80
CA GLN A 93 -26.84 -6.00 9.27
C GLN A 93 -27.61 -6.78 10.34
N LYS A 94 -26.90 -7.50 11.23
CA LYS A 94 -27.53 -8.16 12.38
C LYS A 94 -28.17 -7.16 13.31
N LEU A 95 -27.47 -6.06 13.64
CA LEU A 95 -27.99 -5.03 14.53
C LEU A 95 -29.23 -4.33 13.92
N GLU A 96 -29.23 -4.03 12.63
CA GLU A 96 -30.40 -3.49 11.91
C GLU A 96 -31.61 -4.41 12.00
N GLN A 97 -31.41 -5.72 11.82
CA GLN A 97 -32.46 -6.72 11.97
C GLN A 97 -32.98 -6.78 13.42
N THR A 98 -32.08 -6.80 14.40
CA THR A 98 -32.44 -6.78 15.82
C THR A 98 -33.25 -5.53 16.18
N ILE A 99 -32.80 -4.35 15.75
CA ILE A 99 -33.51 -3.09 15.98
C ILE A 99 -34.90 -3.13 15.34
N LYS A 100 -35.03 -3.67 14.12
CA LYS A 100 -36.33 -3.81 13.45
C LYS A 100 -37.28 -4.70 14.24
N ILE A 101 -36.81 -5.85 14.72
CA ILE A 101 -37.61 -6.78 15.53
C ILE A 101 -38.04 -6.11 16.84
N VAL A 102 -37.11 -5.48 17.56
CA VAL A 102 -37.39 -4.76 18.81
C VAL A 102 -38.43 -3.67 18.60
N LYS A 103 -38.30 -2.85 17.55
CA LYS A 103 -39.26 -1.80 17.24
C LYS A 103 -40.66 -2.35 17.01
N LEU A 104 -40.81 -3.38 16.18
CA LEU A 104 -42.10 -3.99 15.90
C LEU A 104 -42.74 -4.56 17.18
N ASN A 105 -41.95 -5.22 18.03
CA ASN A 105 -42.46 -5.76 19.30
C ASN A 105 -42.80 -4.65 20.31
N MET A 106 -42.03 -3.57 20.34
CA MET A 106 -42.35 -2.38 21.15
C MET A 106 -43.62 -1.69 20.67
N ASP A 107 -43.86 -1.61 19.36
CA ASP A 107 -45.09 -1.06 18.79
C ASP A 107 -46.32 -1.89 19.20
N VAL A 108 -46.19 -3.21 19.30
CA VAL A 108 -47.24 -4.07 19.88
C VAL A 108 -47.42 -3.77 21.36
N LEU A 109 -46.33 -3.66 22.13
CA LEU A 109 -46.40 -3.41 23.57
C LEU A 109 -47.04 -2.06 23.88
N ASP A 110 -46.66 -1.02 23.16
CA ASP A 110 -47.22 0.33 23.26
C ASP A 110 -48.72 0.31 22.96
N GLY A 111 -49.13 -0.38 21.88
CA GLY A 111 -50.54 -0.51 21.52
C GLY A 111 -51.41 -1.22 22.56
N LEU A 112 -50.85 -2.12 23.38
CA LEU A 112 -51.59 -2.76 24.48
C LEU A 112 -51.95 -1.78 25.61
N PHE A 113 -51.13 -0.74 25.80
CA PHE A 113 -51.34 0.26 26.85
C PHE A 113 -51.98 1.56 26.33
N ASP A 114 -52.05 1.72 25.00
CA ASP A 114 -52.78 2.80 24.37
C ASP A 114 -54.26 2.43 24.21
N GLY A 115 -55.09 2.98 25.10
CA GLY A 115 -56.55 2.78 25.08
C GLY A 115 -57.27 3.34 23.85
N SER A 116 -56.57 3.97 22.90
CA SER A 116 -57.12 4.47 21.65
C SER A 116 -56.92 3.52 20.45
N VAL A 117 -56.09 2.49 20.58
CA VAL A 117 -55.79 1.55 19.49
C VAL A 117 -56.94 0.54 19.34
N SER A 118 -57.41 0.36 18.11
CA SER A 118 -58.46 -0.61 17.83
C SER A 118 -57.92 -2.05 17.82
N LEU A 119 -58.81 -3.04 18.01
CA LEU A 119 -58.43 -4.46 17.89
C LEU A 119 -57.84 -4.80 16.52
N ASN A 120 -58.39 -4.21 15.45
CA ASN A 120 -57.88 -4.41 14.09
C ASN A 120 -56.45 -3.83 13.93
N ASP A 121 -56.18 -2.68 14.55
CA ASP A 121 -54.83 -2.09 14.52
C ASP A 121 -53.84 -2.93 15.32
N MET A 122 -54.27 -3.52 16.44
CA MET A 122 -53.46 -4.46 17.21
C MET A 122 -53.15 -5.73 16.42
N GLU A 123 -54.14 -6.32 15.75
CA GLU A 123 -53.93 -7.47 14.86
C GLU A 123 -52.94 -7.14 13.74
N ALA A 124 -53.04 -5.96 13.14
CA ALA A 124 -52.11 -5.50 12.12
C ALA A 124 -50.67 -5.34 12.65
N ARG A 125 -50.50 -4.75 13.85
CA ARG A 125 -49.20 -4.61 14.51
C ARG A 125 -48.57 -5.97 14.81
N ILE A 126 -49.35 -6.91 15.33
CA ILE A 126 -48.89 -8.27 15.64
C ILE A 126 -48.52 -9.02 14.36
N ALA A 127 -49.34 -8.94 13.31
CA ALA A 127 -49.04 -9.53 12.02
C ALA A 127 -47.74 -8.94 11.40
N ALA A 128 -47.50 -7.64 11.56
CA ALA A 128 -46.29 -6.97 11.06
C ALA A 128 -45.00 -7.48 11.72
N THR A 129 -45.07 -8.06 12.93
CA THR A 129 -43.91 -8.70 13.57
C THR A 129 -43.44 -9.95 12.81
N GLY A 130 -44.33 -10.60 12.06
CA GLY A 130 -44.08 -11.90 11.43
C GLY A 130 -43.87 -13.05 12.42
N ASN A 131 -44.12 -12.84 13.71
CA ASN A 131 -43.96 -13.86 14.75
C ASN A 131 -45.24 -14.70 14.86
N SER A 132 -45.20 -15.92 14.32
CA SER A 132 -46.35 -16.84 14.34
C SER A 132 -46.79 -17.25 15.74
N GLU A 133 -45.87 -17.33 16.71
CA GLU A 133 -46.20 -17.63 18.10
C GLU A 133 -46.92 -16.45 18.76
N MET A 134 -46.47 -15.22 18.50
CA MET A 134 -47.15 -14.01 18.99
C MET A 134 -48.57 -13.92 18.44
N SER A 135 -48.75 -14.15 17.14
CA SER A 135 -50.08 -14.20 16.52
C SER A 135 -50.96 -15.29 17.12
N ALA A 136 -50.41 -16.49 17.35
CA ALA A 136 -51.16 -17.58 17.95
C ALA A 136 -51.59 -17.28 19.39
N LYS A 137 -50.71 -16.67 20.20
CA LYS A 137 -51.03 -16.29 21.59
C LYS A 137 -52.07 -15.17 21.63
N TRP A 138 -52.02 -14.21 20.70
CA TRP A 138 -53.03 -13.16 20.58
C TRP A 138 -54.42 -13.72 20.29
N THR A 139 -54.54 -14.59 19.29
CA THR A 139 -55.82 -15.21 18.92
C THR A 139 -56.37 -16.12 20.02
N ALA A 140 -55.52 -16.64 20.91
CA ALA A 140 -55.92 -17.48 22.03
C ALA A 140 -56.43 -16.69 23.25
N ILE A 141 -56.38 -15.36 23.24
CA ILE A 141 -56.87 -14.53 24.34
C ILE A 141 -58.41 -14.59 24.37
N ASN A 142 -58.95 -15.14 25.45
CA ASN A 142 -60.40 -15.24 25.68
C ASN A 142 -60.84 -14.64 27.03
N ASP A 143 -59.88 -14.28 27.90
CA ASP A 143 -60.11 -13.69 29.21
C ASP A 143 -58.94 -12.78 29.64
N GLN A 144 -59.03 -12.22 30.85
CA GLN A 144 -57.99 -11.34 31.41
C GLN A 144 -56.69 -12.08 31.73
N ASP A 145 -56.75 -13.35 32.10
CA ASP A 145 -55.56 -14.16 32.40
C ASP A 145 -54.77 -14.46 31.12
N GLY A 146 -55.46 -14.73 30.00
CA GLY A 146 -54.89 -14.86 28.67
C GLY A 146 -54.19 -13.59 28.21
N LEU A 147 -54.80 -12.42 28.44
CA LEU A 147 -54.18 -11.13 28.14
C LEU A 147 -52.93 -10.90 29.01
N GLY A 148 -53.00 -11.20 30.31
CA GLY A 148 -51.85 -11.10 31.21
C GLY A 148 -50.68 -11.99 30.76
N ASN A 149 -50.97 -13.23 30.38
CA ASN A 149 -49.98 -14.18 29.85
C ASN A 149 -49.34 -13.69 28.54
N PHE A 150 -50.13 -13.07 27.66
CA PHE A 150 -49.62 -12.47 26.42
C PHE A 150 -48.67 -11.29 26.71
N ILE A 151 -49.03 -10.40 27.63
CA ILE A 151 -48.18 -9.27 28.04
C ILE A 151 -46.85 -9.78 28.60
N VAL A 152 -46.88 -10.78 29.49
CA VAL A 152 -45.66 -11.37 30.05
C VAL A 152 -44.77 -11.97 28.96
N TYR A 153 -45.35 -12.70 28.00
CA TYR A 153 -44.63 -13.23 26.85
C TYR A 153 -43.98 -12.10 26.03
N LEU A 154 -44.73 -11.06 25.70
CA LEU A 154 -44.25 -9.95 24.87
C LEU A 154 -43.10 -9.19 25.55
N VAL A 155 -43.24 -8.87 26.84
CA VAL A 155 -42.17 -8.22 27.62
C VAL A 155 -40.93 -9.08 27.65
N HIS A 156 -41.07 -10.40 27.83
CA HIS A 156 -39.94 -11.31 27.80
C HIS A 156 -39.27 -11.36 26.42
N PHE A 157 -40.06 -11.40 25.36
CA PHE A 157 -39.58 -11.43 23.98
C PHE A 157 -38.84 -10.15 23.58
N VAL A 158 -39.37 -8.97 23.94
CA VAL A 158 -38.69 -7.68 23.76
C VAL A 158 -37.35 -7.68 24.51
N ARG A 159 -37.34 -8.12 25.76
CA ARG A 159 -36.13 -8.19 26.57
C ARG A 159 -35.09 -9.14 25.98
N GLN A 160 -35.51 -10.31 25.48
CA GLN A 160 -34.62 -11.25 24.81
C GLN A 160 -34.06 -10.66 23.51
N SER A 161 -34.87 -9.90 22.77
CA SER A 161 -34.45 -9.26 21.52
C SER A 161 -33.44 -8.13 21.73
N LEU A 162 -33.29 -7.62 22.94
CA LEU A 162 -32.33 -6.56 23.30
C LEU A 162 -30.98 -7.09 23.80
N ASN A 163 -30.90 -8.37 24.17
CA ASN A 163 -29.70 -9.03 24.69
C ASN A 163 -29.01 -9.85 23.59
#